data_AF-A0AAV1V8N3-F1
#
_entry.id   AF-A0AAV1V8N3-F1
#
_cell.length_a   1.000
_cell.length_b   1.000
_cell.length_c   1.000
_cell.angle_alpha   90.00
_cell.angle_beta   90.00
_cell.angle_gamma   90.00
#
_symmetry.space_group_name_H-M   'P 1'
#
loop_
_entity.id
_entity.type
_entity.pdbx_description
1 polymer ?
#
loop_
_entity_poly.entity_id
_entity_poly.type
_entity_poly.pdbx_seq_one_letter_code
_entity_poly.pdbx_strand_id
1 'polypeptide(L)' 'MEDPQLPLVRSANGAHDAWSRLEGQFEKDSLADKLFLRRRFSRAKMEDGDDVMEHINKIKTLAEQIDAVGA' A
#
# COMPACT_ATOMS: atom_id res chain seq x y z
N MET A 1 -20.28 -20.47 6.80
CA MET A 1 -19.51 -19.67 5.84
C MET A 1 -18.08 -20.14 5.98
N GLU A 2 -17.54 -20.82 4.97
CA GLU A 2 -16.13 -21.24 5.02
C GLU A 2 -15.25 -19.98 4.97
N ASP A 3 -14.26 -19.91 5.85
CA ASP A 3 -13.32 -18.79 5.86
C ASP A 3 -12.44 -18.86 4.59
N PRO A 4 -12.50 -17.85 3.71
CA PRO A 4 -11.77 -17.84 2.44
C PRO A 4 -10.24 -17.82 2.63
N GLN A 5 -9.75 -17.55 3.85
CA GLN A 5 -8.34 -17.49 4.17
C GLN A 5 -7.76 -18.84 4.61
N LEU A 6 -8.62 -19.79 5.05
CA LEU A 6 -8.18 -21.11 5.50
C LEU A 6 -7.36 -21.88 4.46
N PRO A 7 -7.69 -21.87 3.14
CA PRO A 7 -6.88 -22.54 2.13
C PRO A 7 -5.44 -22.04 2.03
N LEU A 8 -5.18 -20.77 2.37
CA LEU A 8 -3.86 -20.12 2.23
C LEU A 8 -2.85 -20.63 3.27
N VAL A 9 -3.34 -21.03 4.45
CA VAL A 9 -2.52 -21.47 5.59
C VAL A 9 -2.66 -22.96 5.89
N ARG A 10 -3.58 -23.67 5.23
CA ARG A 10 -3.88 -25.08 5.50
C ARG A 10 -2.67 -26.02 5.38
N SER A 11 -1.71 -25.68 4.52
CA SER A 11 -0.49 -26.46 4.29
C SER A 11 0.75 -25.86 4.95
N ALA A 12 0.58 -24.96 5.92
CA ALA A 12 1.68 -24.36 6.66
C ALA A 12 2.25 -25.29 7.74
N ASN A 13 3.57 -25.33 7.87
CA ASN A 13 4.30 -26.18 8.80
C ASN A 13 4.50 -25.51 10.19
N GLY A 14 3.49 -24.79 10.66
CA GLY A 14 3.50 -24.08 11.94
C GLY A 14 3.10 -22.61 11.83
N ALA A 15 3.03 -21.94 12.98
CA ALA A 15 2.52 -20.58 13.09
C ALA A 15 3.33 -19.56 12.28
N HIS A 16 4.65 -19.70 12.25
CA HIS A 16 5.51 -18.79 11.51
C HIS A 16 5.32 -18.93 9.98
N ASP A 17 5.31 -20.17 9.46
CA ASP A 17 5.05 -20.43 8.03
C ASP A 17 3.64 -19.97 7.62
N ALA A 18 2.64 -20.16 8.49
CA ALA A 18 1.29 -19.68 8.25
C ALA A 18 1.25 -18.15 8.16
N TRP A 19 1.92 -17.46 9.08
CA TRP A 19 2.01 -16.00 9.08
C TRP A 19 2.74 -15.47 7.85
N SER A 20 3.92 -15.99 7.52
CA SER A 20 4.71 -15.55 6.36
C SER A 20 3.99 -15.79 5.03
N ARG A 21 3.12 -16.80 4.92
CA ARG A 21 2.28 -17.00 3.73
C ARG A 21 1.16 -15.98 3.61
N LEU A 22 0.53 -15.63 4.73
CA LEU A 22 -0.45 -14.53 4.75
C LEU A 22 0.22 -13.20 4.43
N GLU A 23 1.40 -12.96 5.00
CA GLU A 23 2.27 -11.83 4.70
C GLU A 23 2.54 -11.77 3.18
N GLY A 24 3.14 -12.79 2.57
CA GLY A 24 3.43 -12.77 1.13
C GLY A 24 2.19 -12.65 0.21
N GLN A 25 1.01 -13.08 0.66
CA GLN A 25 -0.22 -13.00 -0.11
C GLN A 25 -0.88 -11.61 -0.04
N PHE A 26 -0.88 -10.99 1.13
CA PHE A 26 -1.61 -9.74 1.41
C PHE A 26 -0.69 -8.54 1.54
N GLU A 27 0.46 -8.73 2.16
CA GLU A 27 1.58 -7.79 2.16
C GLU A 27 2.36 -7.98 0.85
N LYS A 28 1.70 -7.61 -0.26
CA LYS A 28 2.43 -7.21 -1.46
C LYS A 28 3.08 -5.88 -1.14
N ASP A 29 4.22 -5.97 -0.46
CA ASP A 29 5.19 -4.92 -0.29
C ASP A 29 5.87 -4.69 -1.64
N SER A 30 5.05 -4.35 -2.65
CA SER A 30 5.51 -4.22 -4.00
C SER A 30 6.36 -2.95 -3.99
N LEU A 31 7.68 -3.15 -4.04
CA LEU A 31 8.65 -2.08 -4.26
C LEU A 31 8.19 -1.16 -5.40
N ALA A 32 7.44 -1.71 -6.36
CA ALA A 32 6.77 -0.97 -7.43
C ALA A 32 5.69 0.01 -6.93
N ASP A 33 4.84 -0.35 -5.97
CA ASP A 33 3.82 0.53 -5.38
C ASP A 33 4.46 1.62 -4.52
N LYS A 34 5.47 1.28 -3.71
CA LYS A 34 6.26 2.27 -2.96
C LYS A 34 6.95 3.26 -3.91
N LEU A 35 7.58 2.74 -4.97
CA LEU A 35 8.24 3.55 -6.01
C LEU A 35 7.24 4.38 -6.81
N PHE A 36 6.06 3.84 -7.10
CA PHE A 36 4.98 4.54 -7.78
C PHE A 36 4.48 5.72 -6.95
N LEU A 37 4.17 5.51 -5.66
CA LEU A 37 3.71 6.54 -4.74
C LEU A 37 4.76 7.64 -4.56
N ARG A 38 6.03 7.28 -4.34
CA ARG A 38 7.13 8.26 -4.25
C ARG A 38 7.28 9.08 -5.53
N ARG A 39 7.26 8.44 -6.70
CA ARG A 39 7.33 9.15 -8.00
C ARG A 39 6.14 10.08 -8.19
N ARG A 40 4.93 9.64 -7.82
CA ARG A 40 3.71 10.43 -7.94
C ARG A 40 3.74 11.64 -7.00
N PHE A 41 4.19 11.47 -5.76
CA PHE A 41 4.35 12.56 -4.80
C PHE A 41 5.40 13.59 -5.29
N SER A 42 6.60 13.15 -5.67
CA SER A 42 7.66 14.06 -6.14
C SER A 42 7.31 14.79 -7.44
N ARG A 43 6.44 14.22 -8.28
CA ARG A 43 5.97 14.85 -9.52
C ARG A 43 4.69 15.65 -9.36
N ALA A 44 4.03 15.61 -8.20
CA ALA A 44 2.80 16.34 -7.98
C ALA A 44 3.11 17.85 -7.96
N LYS A 45 2.74 18.50 -9.06
CA LYS A 45 2.75 19.96 -9.20
C LYS A 45 1.31 20.46 -9.22
N MET A 46 1.16 21.70 -8.79
CA MET A 46 -0.08 22.45 -8.95
C MET A 46 -0.04 23.08 -10.34
N GLU A 47 -1.09 22.87 -11.13
CA GLU A 47 -1.18 23.42 -12.48
C GLU A 47 -1.87 24.80 -12.46
N ASP A 48 -1.71 25.57 -13.52
CA ASP A 48 -2.36 26.88 -13.64
C ASP A 48 -3.88 26.72 -13.66
N GLY A 49 -4.56 27.37 -12.72
CA GLY A 49 -6.02 27.28 -12.55
C GLY A 49 -6.49 26.21 -11.57
N ASP A 50 -5.59 25.41 -10.99
CA ASP A 50 -5.93 24.50 -9.89
C ASP A 50 -6.32 25.29 -8.63
N ASP A 51 -7.28 24.74 -7.87
CA ASP A 51 -7.56 25.24 -6.52
C ASP A 51 -6.46 24.81 -5.54
N VAL A 52 -5.99 25.76 -4.74
CA VAL A 52 -4.89 25.55 -3.78
C VAL A 52 -5.27 24.52 -2.71
N MET A 53 -6.53 24.52 -2.25
CA MET A 53 -6.97 23.60 -1.20
C MET A 53 -7.11 22.18 -1.75
N GLU A 54 -7.61 22.01 -2.97
CA GLU A 54 -7.61 20.71 -3.66
C GLU A 54 -6.19 20.16 -3.83
N HIS A 55 -5.24 21.00 -4.23
CA HIS A 55 -3.84 20.60 -4.34
C HIS A 55 -3.25 20.16 -2.99
N ILE A 56 -3.47 20.94 -1.93
CA ILE A 56 -3.02 20.59 -0.57
C ILE A 56 -3.60 19.24 -0.12
N ASN A 57 -4.89 19.01 -0.34
CA ASN A 57 -5.54 17.76 0.03
C ASN A 57 -4.95 16.58 -0.76
N LYS A 58 -4.71 16.73 -2.06
CA LYS A 58 -4.04 15.73 -2.90
C LYS A 58 -2.65 15.36 -2.36
N ILE A 59 -1.84 16.34 -1.96
CA ILE A 59 -0.51 16.11 -1.39
C ILE A 59 -0.61 15.39 -0.04
N LYS A 60 -1.54 15.80 0.84
CA LYS A 60 -1.78 15.14 2.14
C LYS A 60 -2.16 13.67 1.96
N THR A 61 -3.11 13.38 1.08
CA THR A 61 -3.51 12.00 0.79
C THR A 61 -2.35 11.15 0.26
N LEU A 62 -1.49 11.72 -0.60
CA LEU A 62 -0.30 11.00 -1.07
C LEU A 62 0.72 10.75 0.05
N ALA A 63 0.88 11.69 0.97
CA ALA A 63 1.75 11.51 2.13
C ALA A 63 1.23 10.41 3.08
N GLU A 64 -0.08 10.40 3.36
CA GLU A 64 -0.73 9.35 4.16
C GLU A 64 -0.60 7.96 3.51
N GLN A 65 -0.72 7.89 2.18
CA GLN A 65 -0.51 6.64 1.44
C GLN A 65 0.93 6.14 1.50
N ILE A 66 1.91 7.05 1.48
CA ILE A 66 3.34 6.70 1.63
C ILE A 66 3.62 6.17 3.05
N ASP A 67 3.07 6.83 4.07
CA ASP A 67 3.22 6.42 5.47
C ASP A 67 2.57 5.04 5.72
N ALA A 68 1.39 4.80 5.16
CA ALA A 68 0.67 3.53 5.27
C ALA A 68 1.42 2.34 4.66
N VAL A 69 2.29 2.57 3.66
CA VAL A 69 3.16 1.52 3.08
C VAL A 69 4.53 1.43 3.75
N GLY A 70 4.75 2.14 4.86
CA GLY A 70 5.98 2.10 5.65
C GLY A 70 7.21 2.60 4.89
N ALA A 71 7.06 3.65 4.07
CA ALA A 71 8.09 4.19 3.19
C ALA A 71 8.59 5.58 3.61
#